data_AF-A0A8B6Y0L5-F1
#
_entry.id   AF-A0A8B6Y0L5-F1
#
_cell.length_a   1.000
_cell.length_b   1.000
_cell.length_c   1.000
_cell.angle_alpha   90.00
_cell.angle_beta   90.00
_cell.angle_gamma   90.00
#
_symmetry.space_group_name_H-M   'P 1'
#
loop_
_entity.id
_entity.type
_entity.pdbx_description
1 polymer ?
#
loop_
_entity_poly.entity_id
_entity_poly.type
_entity_poly.pdbx_seq_one_letter_code
_entity_poly.pdbx_strand_id
1 'polypeptide(L)'
;MYKSIEEFVAKQEVLLKIEQSAEVEEKTTLYSNKSPKVLEKLGLCIRYLYVEQQSTGLYGRFLVVFSVAKSKVMKVSDQQTDCRSNKIKAHQFYPGDIVGVYGNKSNSQEPISTGTVLFVKDNSTTVAFQEEFDTSVVSVYRLMKLTNDVTYKRLERTLKLLLRLPSSSPCRALVSIMFPCCSSPNDRLGCLSKQISFFDDNLDISQQEAVKFVLHTQNLISVIHGPP
;
A
#
# COMPACT_ATOMS: atom_id res chain seq x y z
N MET A 1 -11.92 13.75 -25.44
CA MET A 1 -10.43 13.74 -25.47
C MET A 1 -9.97 15.03 -24.82
N TYR A 2 -9.00 15.00 -23.91
CA TYR A 2 -8.51 16.21 -23.24
C TYR A 2 -7.78 17.10 -24.24
N LYS A 3 -8.02 18.42 -24.18
CA LYS A 3 -7.43 19.38 -25.12
C LYS A 3 -6.00 19.76 -24.72
N SER A 4 -5.67 19.66 -23.43
CA SER A 4 -4.33 19.89 -22.92
C SER A 4 -4.02 19.03 -21.69
N ILE A 5 -2.75 18.96 -21.30
CA ILE A 5 -2.30 18.27 -20.09
C ILE A 5 -2.86 18.97 -18.85
N GLU A 6 -2.97 20.29 -18.88
CA GLU A 6 -3.52 21.11 -17.80
C GLU A 6 -4.99 20.79 -17.54
N GLU A 7 -5.79 20.62 -18.61
CA GLU A 7 -7.20 20.20 -18.49
C GLU A 7 -7.32 18.80 -17.86
N PHE A 8 -6.46 17.87 -18.29
CA PHE A 8 -6.41 16.53 -17.70
C PHE A 8 -6.07 16.60 -16.22
N VAL A 9 -4.99 17.29 -15.85
CA VAL A 9 -4.53 17.37 -14.46
C VAL A 9 -5.58 18.05 -13.58
N ALA A 10 -6.17 19.17 -14.02
CA ALA A 10 -7.22 19.87 -13.27
C ALA A 10 -8.41 18.95 -12.98
N LYS A 11 -8.85 18.16 -13.98
CA LYS A 11 -9.92 17.18 -13.77
C LYS A 11 -9.51 16.07 -12.80
N GLN A 12 -8.30 15.53 -12.93
CA GLN A 12 -7.81 14.49 -12.04
C GLN A 12 -7.67 14.98 -10.59
N GLU A 13 -7.23 16.22 -10.36
CA GLU A 13 -7.18 16.78 -9.01
C GLU A 13 -8.56 16.87 -8.36
N VAL A 14 -9.59 17.25 -9.12
CA VAL A 14 -10.98 17.26 -8.62
C VAL A 14 -11.44 15.84 -8.28
N LEU A 15 -11.21 14.88 -9.17
CA LEU A 15 -11.59 13.48 -8.96
C LEU A 15 -10.88 12.87 -7.74
N LEU A 16 -9.58 13.13 -7.58
CA LEU A 16 -8.82 12.65 -6.43
C LEU A 16 -9.33 13.23 -5.11
N LYS A 17 -9.74 14.50 -5.09
CA LYS A 17 -10.35 15.11 -3.89
C LYS A 17 -11.68 14.47 -3.54
N ILE A 18 -12.52 14.18 -4.54
CA ILE A 18 -13.79 13.49 -4.35
C ILE A 18 -13.55 12.11 -3.74
N GLU A 19 -12.66 11.32 -4.36
CA GLU A 19 -12.31 9.98 -3.89
C GLU A 19 -11.75 10.03 -2.46
N GLN A 20 -10.82 10.94 -2.20
CA GLN A 20 -10.23 11.12 -0.88
C GLN A 20 -11.29 11.48 0.17
N SER A 21 -12.22 12.37 -0.16
CA SER A 21 -13.28 12.77 0.77
C SER A 21 -14.24 11.62 1.08
N ALA A 22 -14.62 10.84 0.06
CA ALA A 22 -15.48 9.67 0.22
C ALA A 22 -14.81 8.59 1.08
N GLU A 23 -13.52 8.31 0.84
CA GLU A 23 -12.76 7.34 1.63
C GLU A 23 -12.60 7.79 3.09
N VAL A 24 -12.35 9.09 3.33
CA VAL A 24 -12.23 9.64 4.68
C VAL A 24 -13.57 9.56 5.42
N GLU A 25 -14.67 9.89 4.76
CA GLU A 25 -16.02 9.79 5.35
C GLU A 25 -16.33 8.34 5.73
N GLU A 26 -16.20 7.40 4.79
CA GLU A 26 -16.46 5.98 5.03
C GLU A 26 -15.64 5.44 6.20
N LYS A 27 -14.33 5.74 6.22
CA LYS A 27 -13.44 5.29 7.31
C LYS A 27 -13.77 5.96 8.62
N THR A 28 -14.07 7.27 8.62
CA THR A 28 -14.45 7.97 9.85
C THR A 28 -15.69 7.34 10.47
N THR A 29 -16.73 7.08 9.67
CA THR A 29 -17.94 6.37 10.11
C THR A 29 -17.63 4.96 10.61
N LEU A 30 -16.70 4.26 9.97
CA LEU A 30 -16.31 2.91 10.34
C LEU A 30 -15.58 2.86 11.68
N TYR A 31 -14.66 3.79 11.93
CA TYR A 31 -13.84 3.82 13.15
C TYR A 31 -14.55 4.48 14.33
N SER A 32 -15.36 5.51 14.12
CA SER A 32 -16.03 6.25 15.22
C SER A 32 -17.18 5.46 15.86
N ASN A 33 -17.93 4.71 15.06
CA ASN A 33 -19.18 4.07 15.50
C ASN A 33 -19.01 2.60 15.93
N LYS A 34 -17.84 1.99 15.73
CA LYS A 34 -17.64 0.55 15.97
C LYS A 34 -16.71 0.28 17.13
N SER A 35 -17.09 -0.67 17.97
CA SER A 35 -16.22 -1.14 19.05
C SER A 35 -14.99 -1.86 18.50
N PRO A 36 -13.86 -1.89 19.24
CA PRO A 36 -12.65 -2.61 18.82
C PRO A 36 -12.89 -4.10 18.56
N LYS A 37 -13.87 -4.71 19.23
CA LYS A 37 -14.31 -6.09 19.00
C LYS A 37 -14.90 -6.29 17.60
N VAL A 38 -15.67 -5.31 17.11
CA VAL A 38 -16.25 -5.36 15.76
C VAL A 38 -15.19 -5.10 14.71
N LEU A 39 -14.28 -4.15 14.93
CA LEU A 39 -13.16 -3.88 14.03
C LEU A 39 -12.21 -5.08 13.88
N GLU A 40 -12.04 -5.87 14.95
CA GLU A 40 -11.28 -7.13 14.90
C GLU A 40 -11.95 -8.18 13.99
N LYS A 41 -13.28 -8.30 14.06
CA LYS A 41 -14.03 -9.20 13.16
C LYS A 41 -13.94 -8.78 11.69
N LEU A 42 -13.80 -7.48 11.43
CA LEU A 42 -13.58 -6.93 10.08
C LEU A 42 -12.12 -7.04 9.64
N GLY A 43 -11.21 -7.47 10.52
CA GLY A 43 -9.78 -7.59 10.23
C GLY A 43 -9.01 -6.26 10.23
N LEU A 44 -9.60 -5.17 10.74
CA LEU A 44 -8.99 -3.83 10.78
C LEU A 44 -8.30 -3.53 12.13
N CYS A 45 -8.48 -4.42 13.10
CA CYS A 45 -7.90 -4.31 14.43
C CYS A 45 -7.38 -5.67 14.89
N ILE A 46 -6.21 -5.69 15.52
CA ILE A 46 -5.67 -6.87 16.19
C ILE A 46 -5.54 -6.55 17.67
N ARG A 47 -6.21 -7.32 18.52
CA ARG A 47 -6.29 -7.08 19.97
C ARG A 47 -5.43 -8.06 20.76
N TYR A 48 -5.17 -7.72 22.02
CA TYR A 48 -4.44 -8.55 22.98
C TYR A 48 -3.01 -8.91 22.53
N LEU A 49 -2.28 -7.91 22.04
CA LEU A 49 -0.90 -8.04 21.61
C LEU A 49 0.07 -7.66 22.73
N TYR A 50 1.25 -8.27 22.69
CA TYR A 50 2.35 -8.02 23.62
C TYR A 50 3.60 -7.68 22.82
N VAL A 51 4.47 -6.87 23.40
CA VAL A 51 5.77 -6.62 22.79
C VAL A 51 6.66 -7.83 23.06
N GLU A 52 7.07 -8.52 22.00
CA GLU A 52 7.99 -9.65 22.06
C GLU A 52 9.45 -9.17 22.01
N GLN A 53 9.72 -8.22 21.12
CA GLN A 53 11.06 -7.71 20.89
C GLN A 53 10.99 -6.28 20.38
N GLN A 54 12.00 -5.48 20.75
CA GLN A 54 12.30 -4.19 20.17
C GLN A 54 13.74 -4.19 19.65
N SER A 55 13.96 -3.59 18.49
CA SER A 55 15.28 -3.49 17.85
C SER A 55 15.36 -2.24 16.99
N THR A 56 16.56 -1.74 16.72
CA THR A 56 16.77 -0.63 15.78
C THR A 56 16.92 -1.16 14.35
N GLY A 57 16.13 -0.63 13.43
CA GLY A 57 16.14 -0.94 12.02
C GLY A 57 16.87 0.10 11.17
N LEU A 58 16.70 0.01 9.85
CA LEU A 58 17.29 0.93 8.89
C LEU A 58 16.83 2.37 9.14
N TYR A 59 17.73 3.33 8.86
CA TYR A 59 17.49 4.77 9.05
C TYR A 59 17.15 5.17 10.49
N GLY A 60 17.59 4.40 11.49
CA GLY A 60 17.36 4.69 12.90
C GLY A 60 15.91 4.47 13.35
N ARG A 61 15.07 3.79 12.55
CA ARG A 61 13.69 3.49 12.93
C ARG A 61 13.64 2.39 13.97
N PHE A 62 12.71 2.49 14.92
CA PHE A 62 12.51 1.48 15.95
C PHE A 62 11.54 0.41 15.44
N LEU A 63 11.97 -0.85 15.48
CA LEU A 63 11.16 -2.00 15.10
C LEU A 63 10.63 -2.66 16.35
N VAL A 64 9.31 -2.77 16.47
CA VAL A 64 8.65 -3.46 17.57
C VAL A 64 7.86 -4.64 17.01
N VAL A 65 8.11 -5.81 17.57
CA VAL A 65 7.40 -7.05 17.24
C VAL A 65 6.26 -7.23 18.22
N PHE A 66 5.03 -7.11 17.72
CA PHE A 66 3.81 -7.35 18.50
C PHE A 66 3.33 -8.78 18.27
N SER A 67 3.25 -9.59 19.32
CA SER A 67 2.82 -11.00 19.24
C SER A 67 1.58 -11.28 20.09
N VAL A 68 0.84 -12.33 19.73
CA VAL A 68 -0.26 -12.85 20.56
C VAL A 68 0.31 -13.62 21.76
N ALA A 69 -0.27 -13.42 22.95
CA ALA A 69 0.16 -14.15 24.15
C ALA A 69 0.05 -15.66 23.95
N LYS A 70 1.10 -16.39 24.35
CA LYS A 70 1.04 -17.85 24.48
C LYS A 70 0.05 -18.18 25.61
N SER A 71 -0.86 -19.12 25.34
CA SER A 71 -2.03 -19.56 26.13
C SER A 71 -1.89 -19.63 27.68
N LYS A 72 -0.68 -19.65 28.27
CA LYS A 72 -0.47 -19.71 29.73
C LYS A 72 -0.89 -18.46 30.53
N VAL A 73 -1.15 -17.31 29.89
CA VAL A 73 -1.41 -16.02 30.59
C VAL A 73 -2.89 -15.64 30.64
N MET A 74 -3.77 -16.31 29.89
CA MET A 74 -5.21 -15.98 29.89
C MET A 74 -5.94 -16.72 31.00
N LYS A 75 -6.25 -16.01 32.11
CA LYS A 75 -7.24 -16.48 33.08
C LYS A 75 -8.63 -16.54 32.42
N VAL A 76 -9.30 -17.64 32.71
CA VAL A 76 -10.58 -18.12 32.18
C VAL A 76 -11.74 -17.20 32.57
N SER A 77 -12.01 -16.15 31.79
CA SER A 77 -13.26 -15.39 31.96
C SER A 77 -14.00 -15.03 30.67
N ASP A 78 -13.32 -14.97 29.52
CA ASP A 78 -13.98 -14.74 28.22
C ASP A 78 -13.92 -16.02 27.37
N GLN A 79 -14.76 -17.00 27.71
CA GLN A 79 -14.95 -18.20 26.91
C GLN A 79 -15.68 -17.85 25.60
N GLN A 80 -14.94 -17.55 24.52
CA GLN A 80 -15.42 -17.72 23.13
C GLN A 80 -14.37 -17.48 22.03
N THR A 81 -13.07 -17.46 22.33
CA THR A 81 -12.03 -17.40 21.30
C THR A 81 -11.35 -18.76 21.21
N ASP A 82 -11.26 -19.33 20.01
CA ASP A 82 -10.41 -20.48 19.68
C ASP A 82 -8.94 -20.22 20.10
N CYS A 83 -8.61 -20.46 21.36
CA CYS A 83 -7.27 -20.23 21.92
C CYS A 83 -6.32 -21.43 21.72
N ARG A 84 -6.64 -22.33 20.78
CA ARG A 84 -5.79 -23.48 20.43
C ARG A 84 -4.70 -23.16 19.41
N SER A 85 -4.87 -22.12 18.59
CA SER A 85 -3.83 -21.63 17.70
C SER A 85 -3.20 -20.38 18.28
N ASN A 86 -1.89 -20.40 18.56
CA ASN A 86 -1.09 -19.17 18.79
C ASN A 86 -0.93 -18.40 17.46
N LYS A 87 -2.04 -18.07 16.81
CA LYS A 87 -2.10 -17.35 15.54
C LYS A 87 -2.97 -16.12 15.70
N ILE A 88 -2.59 -15.04 15.02
CA ILE A 88 -3.43 -13.86 14.86
C ILE A 88 -4.66 -14.29 14.04
N LYS A 89 -5.84 -13.80 14.44
CA LYS A 89 -7.08 -14.01 13.68
C LYS A 89 -6.97 -13.39 12.30
N ALA A 90 -7.79 -13.85 11.35
CA ALA A 90 -7.83 -13.29 10.00
C ALA A 90 -7.95 -11.76 10.02
N HIS A 91 -7.05 -11.09 9.30
CA HIS A 91 -6.89 -9.65 9.35
C HIS A 91 -6.43 -9.08 8.00
N GLN A 92 -6.56 -7.77 7.81
CA GLN A 92 -6.23 -7.04 6.57
C GLN A 92 -5.02 -6.13 6.77
N PHE A 93 -3.95 -6.67 7.35
CA PHE A 93 -2.70 -5.96 7.58
C PHE A 93 -1.67 -6.49 6.60
N TYR A 94 -1.05 -5.58 5.86
CA TYR A 94 -0.05 -5.88 4.86
C TYR A 94 1.19 -5.01 5.08
N PRO A 95 2.38 -5.46 4.62
CA PRO A 95 3.56 -4.60 4.58
C PRO A 95 3.28 -3.27 3.90
N GLY A 96 3.62 -2.15 4.57
CA GLY A 96 3.37 -0.79 4.11
C GLY A 96 2.13 -0.11 4.69
N ASP A 97 1.25 -0.86 5.38
CA ASP A 97 0.10 -0.27 6.08
C ASP A 97 0.54 0.63 7.23
N ILE A 98 -0.14 1.76 7.41
CA ILE A 98 0.03 2.63 8.58
C ILE A 98 -0.89 2.13 9.69
N VAL A 99 -0.35 1.99 10.90
CA VAL A 99 -1.07 1.48 12.05
C VAL A 99 -0.86 2.38 13.26
N GLY A 100 -1.92 2.48 14.06
CA GLY A 100 -1.91 3.12 15.37
C GLY A 100 -1.80 2.05 16.45
N VAL A 101 -0.91 2.26 17.40
CA VAL A 101 -0.76 1.42 18.58
C VAL A 101 -1.59 2.02 19.71
N TYR A 102 -2.42 1.21 20.35
CA TYR A 102 -3.25 1.63 21.47
C TYR A 102 -3.10 0.65 22.63
N GLY A 103 -3.40 1.09 23.85
CA GLY A 103 -3.64 0.17 24.95
C GLY A 103 -4.93 -0.62 24.70
N ASN A 104 -4.92 -1.93 24.98
CA ASN A 104 -6.05 -2.81 24.67
C ASN A 104 -7.32 -2.44 25.48
N LYS A 105 -7.16 -1.93 26.70
CA LYS A 105 -8.26 -1.43 27.56
C LYS A 105 -8.44 0.09 27.49
N SER A 106 -7.63 0.79 26.70
CA SER A 106 -7.71 2.25 26.57
C SER A 106 -8.88 2.63 25.66
N ASN A 107 -9.72 3.54 26.15
CA ASN A 107 -10.77 4.19 25.37
C ASN A 107 -10.28 5.47 24.67
N SER A 108 -8.97 5.76 24.70
CA SER A 108 -8.41 6.89 23.96
C SER A 108 -8.64 6.71 22.46
N GLN A 109 -9.04 7.80 21.80
CA GLN A 109 -9.14 7.90 20.35
C GLN A 109 -7.77 8.14 19.71
N GLU A 110 -6.84 8.74 20.46
CA GLU A 110 -5.49 9.00 19.98
C GLU A 110 -4.57 7.79 20.21
N PRO A 111 -3.78 7.39 19.19
CA PRO A 111 -2.81 6.32 19.32
C PRO A 111 -1.65 6.74 20.22
N ILE A 112 -1.09 5.78 20.96
CA ILE A 112 0.14 5.95 21.74
C ILE A 112 1.30 6.27 20.79
N SER A 113 1.33 5.59 19.65
CA SER A 113 2.31 5.83 18.59
C SER A 113 1.76 5.35 17.26
N THR A 114 2.30 5.90 16.17
CA THR A 114 1.95 5.52 14.80
C THR A 114 3.17 4.96 14.10
N GLY A 115 2.97 3.90 13.31
CA GLY A 115 4.07 3.23 12.64
C GLY A 115 3.62 2.55 11.35
N THR A 116 4.59 2.03 10.62
CA THR A 116 4.36 1.30 9.36
C THR A 116 4.63 -0.19 9.55
N VAL A 117 3.71 -1.04 9.11
CA VAL A 117 3.88 -2.50 9.13
C VAL A 117 5.02 -2.87 8.18
N LEU A 118 6.00 -3.62 8.65
CA LEU A 118 7.08 -4.16 7.81
C LEU A 118 6.84 -5.63 7.47
N PHE A 119 6.52 -6.42 8.49
CA PHE A 119 6.36 -7.87 8.36
C PHE A 119 5.11 -8.31 9.10
N VAL A 120 4.42 -9.27 8.48
CA VAL A 120 3.25 -9.92 9.03
C VAL A 120 3.55 -11.41 9.04
N LYS A 121 3.53 -12.01 10.22
CA LYS A 121 3.67 -13.46 10.43
C LYS A 121 2.38 -14.00 11.05
N ASP A 122 2.22 -15.32 11.02
CA ASP A 122 1.07 -16.01 11.60
C ASP A 122 0.77 -15.62 13.05
N ASN A 123 1.78 -15.30 13.87
CA ASN A 123 1.63 -15.02 15.30
C ASN A 123 2.09 -13.63 15.74
N SER A 124 2.66 -12.83 14.83
CA SER A 124 3.28 -11.55 15.16
C SER A 124 3.25 -10.56 14.01
N THR A 125 3.13 -9.28 14.33
CA THR A 125 3.23 -8.17 13.39
C THR A 125 4.37 -7.25 13.80
N THR A 126 5.30 -7.00 12.88
CA THR A 126 6.42 -6.08 13.11
C THR A 126 6.07 -4.70 12.57
N VAL A 127 6.13 -3.69 13.44
CA VAL A 127 5.82 -2.29 13.11
C VAL A 127 7.08 -1.44 13.30
N ALA A 128 7.35 -0.58 12.33
CA ALA A 128 8.42 0.40 12.37
C ALA A 128 7.90 1.77 12.82
N PHE A 129 8.58 2.35 13.81
CA PHE A 129 8.32 3.67 14.37
C PHE A 129 9.48 4.61 14.04
N GLN A 130 9.16 5.89 13.88
CA GLN A 130 10.16 6.92 13.66
C GLN A 130 10.83 7.35 14.97
N GLU A 131 10.08 7.32 16.08
CA GLU A 131 10.54 7.68 17.42
C GLU A 131 10.62 6.43 18.31
N GLU A 132 11.32 6.55 19.43
CA GLU A 132 11.42 5.48 20.43
C GLU A 132 10.04 5.10 20.93
N PHE A 133 9.74 3.80 20.87
CA PHE A 133 8.50 3.27 21.41
C PHE A 133 8.72 2.84 22.85
N ASP A 134 8.04 3.48 23.80
CA ASP A 134 8.09 3.10 25.21
C ASP A 134 7.20 1.87 25.47
N THR A 135 7.83 0.73 25.72
CA THR A 135 7.18 -0.55 26.00
C THR A 135 6.63 -0.66 27.42
N SER A 136 6.99 0.28 28.31
CA SER A 136 6.57 0.23 29.72
C SER A 136 5.18 0.83 29.97
N VAL A 137 4.64 1.57 28.98
CA VAL A 137 3.38 2.31 29.10
C VAL A 137 2.16 1.39 29.30
N VAL A 138 2.09 0.26 28.61
CA VAL A 138 0.95 -0.66 28.69
C VAL A 138 1.41 -2.11 28.60
N SER A 139 0.78 -2.99 29.39
CA SER A 139 1.10 -4.43 29.35
C SER A 139 0.47 -5.18 28.17
N VAL A 140 -0.64 -4.66 27.61
CA VAL A 140 -1.38 -5.28 26.51
C VAL A 140 -1.81 -4.21 25.51
N TYR A 141 -1.41 -4.40 24.26
CA TYR A 141 -1.64 -3.50 23.15
C TYR A 141 -2.72 -4.01 22.21
N ARG A 142 -3.21 -3.10 21.36
CA ARG A 142 -3.98 -3.40 20.16
C ARG A 142 -3.41 -2.57 19.01
N LEU A 143 -3.39 -3.15 17.82
CA LEU A 143 -3.04 -2.47 16.59
C LEU A 143 -4.33 -2.15 15.83
N MET A 144 -4.48 -0.92 15.38
CA MET A 144 -5.55 -0.51 14.48
C MET A 144 -4.95 0.01 13.19
N LYS A 145 -5.52 -0.42 12.06
CA LYS A 145 -5.16 0.14 10.76
C LYS A 145 -5.59 1.60 10.72
N LEU A 146 -4.70 2.48 10.30
CA LEU A 146 -4.98 3.90 10.09
C LEU A 146 -5.11 4.20 8.60
N THR A 147 -5.79 5.29 8.30
CA THR A 147 -5.91 5.80 6.95
C THR A 147 -4.57 6.33 6.48
N ASN A 148 -4.14 5.88 5.30
CA ASN A 148 -2.89 6.33 4.72
C ASN A 148 -3.17 7.39 3.65
N ASP A 149 -2.77 8.64 3.90
CA ASP A 149 -2.86 9.72 2.92
C ASP A 149 -1.68 9.77 1.94
N VAL A 150 -0.68 8.91 2.13
CA VAL A 150 0.52 8.84 1.28
C VAL A 150 0.15 8.50 -0.15
N THR A 151 -0.86 7.66 -0.39
CA THR A 151 -1.34 7.33 -1.74
C THR A 151 -1.80 8.60 -2.47
N TYR A 152 -2.70 9.37 -1.87
CA TYR A 152 -3.18 10.63 -2.45
C TYR A 152 -2.06 11.65 -2.63
N LYS A 153 -1.18 11.82 -1.63
CA LYS A 153 -0.01 12.70 -1.74
C LYS A 153 0.92 12.30 -2.88
N ARG A 154 1.10 11.00 -3.14
CA ARG A 154 1.92 10.50 -4.25
C ARG A 154 1.24 10.80 -5.59
N LEU A 155 -0.06 10.52 -5.71
CA LEU A 155 -0.83 10.82 -6.92
C LEU A 155 -0.81 12.32 -7.25
N GLU A 156 -1.06 13.17 -6.26
CA GLU A 156 -1.01 14.63 -6.42
C GLU A 156 0.39 15.12 -6.84
N ARG A 157 1.45 14.58 -6.23
CA ARG A 157 2.83 14.89 -6.64
C ARG A 157 3.09 14.47 -8.08
N THR A 158 2.65 13.29 -8.50
CA THR A 158 2.82 12.81 -9.88
C THR A 158 2.10 13.72 -10.88
N LEU A 159 0.89 14.19 -10.57
CA LEU A 159 0.17 15.16 -11.40
C LEU A 159 0.93 16.50 -11.50
N LYS A 160 1.49 16.99 -10.39
CA LYS A 160 2.33 18.20 -10.39
C LYS A 160 3.63 18.02 -11.18
N LEU A 161 4.24 16.84 -11.14
CA LEU A 161 5.41 16.50 -11.94
C LEU A 161 5.07 16.47 -13.43
N LEU A 162 3.91 15.93 -13.80
CA LEU A 162 3.43 15.90 -15.19
C LEU A 162 3.30 17.32 -15.77
N LEU A 163 2.78 18.27 -14.99
CA LEU A 163 2.69 19.68 -15.41
C LEU A 163 4.05 20.36 -15.59
N ARG A 164 5.05 19.98 -14.77
CA ARG A 164 6.37 20.60 -14.74
C ARG A 164 7.41 19.85 -15.58
N LEU A 165 6.97 18.90 -16.41
CA LEU A 165 7.88 18.10 -17.24
C LEU A 165 8.67 19.00 -18.20
N PRO A 166 10.01 19.03 -18.12
CA PRO A 166 10.82 19.80 -19.05
C PRO A 166 10.64 19.31 -20.49
N SER A 167 10.73 20.22 -21.46
CA SER A 167 10.67 19.86 -22.89
C SER A 167 11.78 18.92 -23.32
N SER A 168 12.93 18.93 -22.63
CA SER A 168 14.06 18.02 -22.85
C SER A 168 13.92 16.66 -22.18
N SER A 169 12.81 16.39 -21.47
CA SER A 169 12.62 15.13 -20.77
C SER A 169 12.49 13.96 -21.75
N PRO A 170 13.17 12.83 -21.51
CA PRO A 170 13.00 11.62 -22.34
C PRO A 170 11.57 11.09 -22.29
N CYS A 171 10.80 11.42 -21.25
CA CYS A 171 9.41 11.01 -21.10
C CYS A 171 8.44 11.82 -21.99
N ARG A 172 8.90 12.89 -22.66
CA ARG A 172 8.01 13.77 -23.44
C ARG A 172 7.39 13.04 -24.63
N ALA A 173 8.14 12.16 -25.26
CA ALA A 173 7.65 11.34 -26.37
C ALA A 173 6.59 10.30 -25.94
N LEU A 174 6.62 9.88 -24.67
CA LEU A 174 5.53 9.07 -24.08
C LEU A 174 4.27 9.92 -23.87
N VAL A 175 4.45 11.12 -23.31
CA VAL A 175 3.35 12.05 -23.03
C VAL A 175 2.66 12.49 -24.32
N SER A 176 3.40 12.74 -25.41
CA SER A 176 2.81 13.09 -26.71
C SER A 176 1.88 11.99 -27.25
N ILE A 177 2.25 10.72 -27.08
CA ILE A 177 1.43 9.58 -27.50
C ILE A 177 0.20 9.43 -26.60
N MET A 178 0.37 9.59 -25.28
CA MET A 178 -0.74 9.48 -24.32
C MET A 178 -1.72 10.66 -24.41
N PHE A 179 -1.26 11.82 -24.90
CA PHE A 179 -2.07 13.02 -25.11
C PHE A 179 -1.93 13.52 -26.57
N PRO A 180 -2.55 12.83 -27.55
CA PRO A 180 -2.35 13.08 -28.99
C PRO A 180 -2.68 14.50 -29.46
N CYS A 181 -3.56 15.22 -28.75
CA CYS A 181 -3.89 16.61 -29.06
C CYS A 181 -2.76 17.60 -28.75
N CYS A 182 -1.70 17.18 -28.06
CA CYS A 182 -0.67 18.06 -27.50
C CYS A 182 0.69 17.98 -28.22
N SER A 183 0.85 17.17 -29.28
CA SER A 183 2.14 16.97 -29.97
C SER A 183 1.99 16.27 -31.34
N SER A 184 2.86 16.60 -32.31
CA SER A 184 2.95 15.87 -33.59
C SER A 184 3.75 14.56 -33.44
N PRO A 185 3.31 13.44 -34.05
CA PRO A 185 3.95 12.14 -33.87
C PRO A 185 5.19 12.04 -34.78
N ASN A 186 6.39 12.32 -34.26
CA ASN A 186 7.62 12.21 -35.05
C ASN A 186 8.80 11.50 -34.38
N ASP A 187 8.55 10.70 -33.33
CA ASP A 187 9.61 9.88 -32.72
C ASP A 187 9.32 8.40 -32.96
N ARG A 188 9.62 7.92 -34.17
CA ARG A 188 9.78 6.47 -34.42
C ARG A 188 11.16 6.08 -33.89
N LEU A 189 11.21 5.19 -32.90
CA LEU A 189 12.50 4.64 -32.45
C LEU A 189 13.05 3.67 -33.52
N GLY A 190 14.37 3.65 -33.66
CA GLY A 190 15.06 2.73 -34.57
C GLY A 190 14.74 1.27 -34.25
N CYS A 191 14.48 0.48 -35.28
CA CYS A 191 14.21 -0.95 -35.16
C CYS A 191 15.45 -1.70 -34.64
N LEU A 192 15.30 -2.43 -33.54
CA LEU A 192 16.25 -3.47 -33.13
C LEU A 192 15.92 -4.74 -33.93
N SER A 193 16.50 -4.88 -35.12
CA SER A 193 16.42 -6.11 -35.91
C SER A 193 17.36 -7.19 -35.37
N LYS A 194 17.27 -7.50 -34.07
CA LYS A 194 18.02 -8.59 -33.44
C LYS A 194 17.15 -9.83 -33.32
N GLN A 195 17.74 -10.98 -33.63
CA GLN A 195 17.13 -12.28 -33.37
C GLN A 195 16.85 -12.41 -31.86
N ILE A 196 15.60 -12.64 -31.49
CA ILE A 196 15.17 -12.79 -30.09
C ILE A 196 15.35 -14.24 -29.68
N SER A 197 16.15 -14.48 -28.65
CA SER A 197 16.21 -15.74 -27.91
C SER A 197 15.32 -15.66 -26.67
N PHE A 198 14.48 -16.66 -26.45
CA PHE A 198 13.65 -16.75 -25.25
C PHE A 198 14.45 -17.40 -24.11
N PHE A 199 14.27 -16.88 -22.88
CA PHE A 199 14.87 -17.49 -21.67
C PHE A 199 14.01 -18.63 -21.12
N ASP A 200 12.70 -18.58 -21.34
CA ASP A 200 11.76 -19.63 -20.96
C ASP A 200 11.36 -20.40 -22.22
N ASP A 201 11.71 -21.69 -22.24
CA ASP A 201 11.42 -22.59 -23.36
C ASP A 201 9.95 -23.05 -23.38
N ASN A 202 9.17 -22.77 -22.31
CA ASN A 202 7.78 -23.18 -22.19
C ASN A 202 6.78 -22.12 -22.66
N LEU A 203 7.24 -21.02 -23.24
CA LEU A 203 6.36 -19.98 -23.76
C LEU A 203 5.50 -20.51 -24.91
N ASP A 204 4.20 -20.32 -24.81
CA ASP A 204 3.31 -20.63 -25.92
C ASP A 204 3.48 -19.65 -27.09
N ILE A 205 2.89 -20.00 -28.24
CA ILE A 205 3.02 -19.22 -29.48
C ILE A 205 2.53 -17.77 -29.29
N SER A 206 1.43 -17.57 -28.58
CA SER A 206 0.84 -16.24 -28.36
C SER A 206 1.73 -15.35 -27.49
N GLN A 207 2.37 -15.93 -26.47
CA GLN A 207 3.32 -15.25 -25.60
C GLN A 207 4.61 -14.88 -26.36
N GLN A 208 5.12 -15.82 -27.16
CA GLN A 208 6.29 -15.56 -28.01
C GLN A 208 6.02 -14.44 -29.02
N GLU A 209 4.83 -14.42 -29.62
CA GLU A 209 4.39 -13.34 -30.52
C GLU A 209 4.26 -12.00 -29.79
N ALA A 210 3.70 -11.98 -28.58
CA ALA A 210 3.59 -10.77 -27.77
C ALA A 210 4.97 -10.19 -27.43
N VAL A 211 5.93 -11.02 -27.03
CA VAL A 211 7.32 -10.60 -26.75
C VAL A 211 7.98 -10.07 -28.01
N LYS A 212 7.86 -10.79 -29.14
CA LYS A 212 8.38 -10.33 -30.44
C LYS A 212 7.74 -9.00 -30.83
N PHE A 213 6.44 -8.84 -30.65
CA PHE A 213 5.73 -7.61 -30.95
C PHE A 213 6.29 -6.44 -30.12
N VAL A 214 6.38 -6.58 -28.79
CA VAL A 214 6.89 -5.50 -27.93
C VAL A 214 8.32 -5.09 -28.28
N LEU A 215 9.20 -6.05 -28.58
CA LEU A 215 10.61 -5.78 -28.84
C LEU A 215 10.90 -5.27 -30.25
N HIS A 216 10.12 -5.66 -31.26
CA HIS A 216 10.30 -5.20 -32.64
C HIS A 216 9.51 -3.94 -32.98
N THR A 217 8.54 -3.57 -32.17
CA THR A 217 7.68 -2.41 -32.43
C THR A 217 8.46 -1.10 -32.32
N GLN A 218 8.33 -0.23 -33.34
CA GLN A 218 8.94 1.11 -33.37
C GLN A 218 8.17 2.15 -32.52
N ASN A 219 7.04 1.74 -31.93
CA ASN A 219 6.24 2.56 -31.05
C ASN A 219 6.86 2.58 -29.65
N LEU A 220 6.82 3.74 -28.99
CA LEU A 220 7.28 3.90 -27.60
C LEU A 220 6.41 3.14 -26.58
N ILE A 221 5.20 2.74 -26.94
CA ILE A 221 4.25 2.05 -26.07
C ILE A 221 3.71 0.82 -26.79
N SER A 222 3.71 -0.31 -26.08
CA SER A 222 3.04 -1.54 -26.47
C SER A 222 2.21 -2.04 -25.29
N VAL A 223 1.03 -2.61 -25.54
CA VAL A 223 0.13 -3.14 -24.52
C VAL A 223 -0.12 -4.62 -24.80
N ILE A 224 0.17 -5.47 -23.82
CA ILE A 224 -0.15 -6.90 -23.86
C ILE A 224 -1.43 -7.12 -23.06
N HIS A 225 -2.38 -7.84 -23.64
CA HIS A 225 -3.61 -8.25 -22.96
C HIS A 225 -3.53 -9.73 -22.59
N GLY A 226 -3.57 -10.03 -21.28
CA GLY A 226 -3.53 -11.38 -20.74
C GLY A 226 -4.86 -11.75 -20.10
N PRO A 227 -5.79 -12.42 -20.82
CA PRO A 227 -7.00 -12.95 -20.22
C PRO A 227 -6.69 -14.03 -19.16
N PRO A 228 -7.60 -14.28 -18.20
CA PRO A 228 -7.43 -15.31 -17.17
C PRO A 228 -7.28 -16.73 -17.71
#